data_AF-A0AB36XXX8-F1
#
_entry.id   AF-A0AB36XXX8-F1
#
_cell.length_a   1.000
_cell.length_b   1.000
_cell.length_c   1.000
_cell.angle_alpha   90.00
_cell.angle_beta   90.00
_cell.angle_gamma   90.00
#
_symmetry.space_group_name_H-M   'P 1'
#
loop_
_entity.id
_entity.type
_entity.pdbx_description
1 polymer ?
#
loop_
_entity_poly.entity_id
_entity_poly.type
_entity_poly.pdbx_seq_one_letter_code
_entity_poly.pdbx_strand_id
1 'polypeptide(L)'
;MIWYGKIDTAESFPVPDDQPWPYPEGWVQMNSDRPDMAPDYVSPTRFGAWFARSTGAWEWVVYPDPPFNVVYHEGKLKNGDTLVEIDIATLPGNIAARLTALEAALLPPTP
;
A
#
# COMPACT_ATOMS: atom_id res chain seq x y z
N MET A 1 -16.41 15.04 15.23
CA MET A 1 -14.96 14.87 15.50
C MET A 1 -14.22 15.51 14.35
N ILE A 2 -13.30 16.43 14.61
CA ILE A 2 -12.53 17.12 13.58
C ILE A 2 -11.20 16.39 13.39
N TRP A 3 -10.81 16.13 12.15
CA TRP A 3 -9.52 15.56 11.82
C TRP A 3 -8.50 16.63 11.47
N TYR A 4 -7.28 16.44 11.96
CA TYR A 4 -6.11 17.19 11.55
C TYR A 4 -5.11 16.24 10.90
N GLY A 5 -4.54 16.69 9.79
CA GLY A 5 -3.48 15.98 9.09
C GLY A 5 -2.29 16.89 8.85
N LYS A 6 -1.09 16.34 9.00
CA LYS A 6 0.15 17.04 8.67
C LYS A 6 0.38 16.93 7.17
N ILE A 7 0.51 18.09 6.52
CA ILE A 7 0.53 18.21 5.06
C ILE A 7 1.65 17.33 4.47
N ASP A 8 1.29 16.58 3.43
CA ASP A 8 2.15 15.66 2.68
C ASP A 8 2.78 14.55 3.52
N THR A 9 2.11 14.17 4.62
CA THR A 9 2.46 13.00 5.44
C THR A 9 1.22 12.18 5.80
N ALA A 10 1.45 10.97 6.32
CA ALA A 10 0.39 10.11 6.87
C ALA A 10 0.05 10.40 8.35
N GLU A 11 0.71 11.38 8.98
CA GLU A 11 0.47 11.76 10.37
C GLU A 11 -0.88 12.49 10.50
N SER A 12 -1.73 12.02 11.42
CA SER A 12 -3.05 12.59 11.66
C SER A 12 -3.52 12.38 13.09
N PHE A 13 -4.34 13.29 13.62
CA PHE A 13 -5.04 13.09 14.88
C PHE A 13 -6.47 13.67 14.87
N PRO A 14 -7.42 13.03 15.57
CA PRO A 14 -8.74 13.59 15.78
C PRO A 14 -8.79 14.51 17.01
N VAL A 15 -9.68 15.49 16.99
CA VAL A 15 -10.00 16.38 18.11
C VAL A 15 -11.52 16.49 18.26
N PRO A 16 -12.05 16.60 19.50
CA PRO A 16 -13.44 16.96 19.73
C PRO A 16 -13.82 18.29 19.06
N ASP A 17 -15.08 18.41 18.61
CA ASP A 17 -15.55 19.57 17.83
C ASP A 17 -15.62 20.86 18.65
N ASP A 18 -15.59 20.74 19.98
CA ASP A 18 -15.70 21.83 20.95
C ASP A 18 -14.34 22.37 21.44
N GLN A 19 -13.21 21.82 20.95
CA GLN A 19 -11.88 22.24 21.39
C GLN A 19 -11.25 23.31 20.48
N PRO A 20 -10.95 24.51 21.01
CA PRO A 20 -10.27 25.58 20.27
C PRO A 20 -8.76 25.35 20.28
N TRP A 21 -8.26 24.42 19.45
CA TRP A 21 -6.81 24.27 19.28
C TRP A 21 -6.30 25.17 18.15
N PRO A 22 -5.29 26.03 18.39
CA PRO A 22 -4.58 26.66 17.29
C PRO A 22 -3.89 25.56 16.47
N TYR A 23 -4.01 25.65 15.13
CA TYR A 23 -3.42 24.67 14.22
C TYR A 23 -1.89 24.68 14.38
N PRO A 24 -1.25 23.54 14.70
CA PRO A 24 0.20 23.46 14.67
C PRO A 24 0.69 23.74 13.24
N GLU A 25 1.84 24.40 13.09
CA GLU A 25 2.38 24.74 11.78
C GLU A 25 2.57 23.48 10.91
N GLY A 26 2.14 23.55 9.64
CA GLY A 26 2.18 22.43 8.71
C GLY A 26 1.03 21.42 8.87
N TRP A 27 0.07 21.69 9.76
CA TRP A 27 -1.16 20.90 9.90
C TRP A 27 -2.34 21.64 9.27
N VAL A 28 -3.28 20.86 8.74
CA VAL A 28 -4.50 21.38 8.14
C VAL A 28 -5.70 20.63 8.70
N GLN A 29 -6.81 21.36 8.88
CA GLN A 29 -8.10 20.76 9.18
C GLN A 29 -8.59 19.98 7.96
N MET A 30 -9.03 18.74 8.17
CA MET A 30 -9.53 17.89 7.11
C MET A 30 -11.03 18.10 6.92
N ASN A 31 -11.47 18.05 5.66
CA ASN A 31 -12.87 18.30 5.27
C ASN A 31 -13.78 17.09 5.54
N SER A 32 -13.20 15.93 5.84
CA SER A 32 -13.92 14.69 6.12
C SER A 32 -13.17 13.84 7.15
N ASP A 33 -13.87 12.86 7.70
CA ASP A 33 -13.24 11.77 8.42
C ASP A 33 -12.21 11.05 7.54
N ARG A 34 -11.18 10.50 8.18
CA ARG A 34 -10.15 9.72 7.50
C ARG A 34 -10.79 8.43 6.93
N PRO A 35 -10.59 8.08 5.65
CA PRO A 35 -11.35 7.00 5.02
C PRO A 35 -11.19 5.62 5.67
N ASP A 36 -10.02 5.35 6.28
CA ASP A 36 -9.72 4.08 6.96
C ASP A 36 -10.44 3.89 8.30
N MET A 37 -11.18 4.89 8.76
CA MET A 37 -12.02 4.80 9.96
C MET A 37 -13.45 4.31 9.65
N ALA A 38 -13.81 4.18 8.38
CA ALA A 38 -15.10 3.62 7.98
C ALA A 38 -15.14 2.10 8.25
N PRO A 39 -16.26 1.56 8.79
CA PRO A 39 -16.36 0.15 9.16
C PRO A 39 -16.27 -0.81 7.95
N ASP A 40 -16.59 -0.32 6.76
CA ASP A 40 -16.56 -1.04 5.49
C ASP A 40 -15.33 -0.66 4.63
N TYR A 41 -14.33 0.00 5.22
CA TYR A 41 -13.16 0.44 4.49
C TYR A 41 -12.38 -0.74 3.86
N VAL A 42 -12.16 -0.62 2.56
CA VAL A 42 -11.24 -1.47 1.80
C VAL A 42 -10.11 -0.58 1.29
N SER A 43 -8.87 -0.96 1.61
CA SER A 43 -7.69 -0.24 1.14
C SER A 43 -7.66 -0.22 -0.40
N PRO A 44 -7.42 0.94 -1.05
CA PRO A 44 -7.37 1.02 -2.51
C PRO A 44 -6.32 0.10 -3.13
N THR A 45 -5.16 -0.01 -2.48
CA THR A 45 -4.08 -0.95 -2.82
C THR A 45 -3.54 -1.61 -1.56
N ARG A 46 -2.77 -2.69 -1.72
CA ARG A 46 -2.13 -3.40 -0.58
C ARG A 46 -1.12 -2.53 0.16
N PHE A 47 -0.41 -1.66 -0.56
CA PHE A 47 0.62 -0.79 -0.01
C PHE A 47 0.32 0.67 -0.32
N GLY A 48 0.21 1.47 0.72
CA GLY A 48 -0.01 2.91 0.66
C GLY A 48 -0.49 3.45 1.99
N ALA A 49 -0.71 4.76 2.04
CA ALA A 49 -1.35 5.41 3.16
C ALA A 49 -2.11 6.66 2.71
N TRP A 50 -3.07 7.09 3.52
CA TRP A 50 -3.75 8.36 3.35
C TRP A 50 -2.87 9.51 3.81
N PHE A 51 -2.57 10.42 2.90
CA PHE A 51 -1.82 11.64 3.15
C PHE A 51 -2.78 12.82 3.22
N ALA A 52 -2.51 13.76 4.13
CA ALA A 52 -3.24 15.01 4.19
C ALA A 52 -2.69 15.99 3.15
N ARG A 53 -3.57 16.56 2.33
CA ARG A 53 -3.20 17.64 1.39
C ARG A 53 -3.56 19.00 1.96
N SER A 54 -2.83 20.03 1.54
CA SER A 54 -3.05 21.42 1.96
C SER A 54 -4.46 21.95 1.67
N THR A 55 -5.23 21.28 0.81
CA THR A 55 -6.63 21.56 0.50
C THR A 55 -7.62 21.02 1.54
N GLY A 56 -7.15 20.29 2.56
CA GLY A 56 -7.99 19.60 3.53
C GLY A 56 -8.58 18.27 3.02
N ALA A 57 -8.06 17.74 1.91
CA ALA A 57 -8.48 16.45 1.35
C ALA A 57 -7.47 15.33 1.69
N TRP A 58 -7.98 14.12 1.85
CA TRP A 58 -7.16 12.91 1.97
C TRP A 58 -6.80 12.39 0.57
N GLU A 59 -5.54 12.05 0.37
CA GLU A 59 -5.07 11.40 -0.85
C GLU A 59 -4.39 10.08 -0.56
N TRP A 60 -4.76 9.02 -1.28
CA TRP A 60 -4.09 7.73 -1.15
C TRP A 60 -2.76 7.76 -1.91
N VAL A 61 -1.65 7.71 -1.18
CA VAL A 61 -0.31 7.63 -1.75
C VAL A 61 0.12 6.17 -1.79
N VAL A 62 0.28 5.64 -3.00
CA VAL A 62 0.77 4.28 -3.22
C VAL A 62 2.26 4.24 -2.94
N TYR A 63 2.66 3.36 -2.02
CA TYR A 63 4.08 3.09 -1.80
C TYR A 63 4.60 2.14 -2.87
N PRO A 64 5.91 2.20 -3.21
CA PRO A 64 6.53 1.14 -3.99
C PRO A 64 6.24 -0.20 -3.31
N ASP A 65 5.87 -1.21 -4.10
CA ASP A 65 5.79 -2.57 -3.58
C ASP A 65 7.11 -2.88 -2.88
N PRO A 66 7.10 -3.34 -1.62
CA PRO A 66 8.32 -3.75 -0.96
C PRO A 66 9.00 -4.81 -1.83
N PRO A 67 10.35 -4.85 -1.87
CA PRO A 67 11.06 -5.83 -2.65
C PRO A 67 10.56 -7.23 -2.30
N PHE A 68 9.94 -7.89 -3.29
CA PHE A 68 9.38 -9.22 -3.12
C PHE A 68 10.40 -10.22 -3.63
N ASN A 69 11.14 -10.83 -2.69
CA ASN A 69 12.10 -11.86 -3.02
C ASN A 69 11.36 -13.15 -3.36
N VAL A 70 11.57 -13.66 -4.57
CA VAL A 70 11.08 -14.97 -4.99
C VAL A 70 12.27 -15.85 -5.26
N VAL A 71 12.26 -17.05 -4.68
CA VAL A 71 13.26 -18.07 -4.94
C VAL A 71 12.58 -19.31 -5.51
N TYR A 72 13.21 -19.93 -6.49
CA TYR A 72 12.79 -21.23 -6.99
C TYR A 72 13.50 -22.32 -6.20
N HIS A 73 12.75 -23.14 -5.47
CA HIS A 73 13.29 -24.19 -4.62
C HIS A 73 12.36 -25.41 -4.60
N GLU A 74 12.94 -26.60 -4.81
CA GLU A 74 12.22 -27.88 -4.87
C GLU A 74 11.10 -27.91 -5.93
N GLY A 75 11.32 -27.28 -7.08
CA GLY A 75 10.33 -27.27 -8.16
C GLY A 75 9.14 -26.33 -7.90
N LYS A 76 9.24 -25.46 -6.89
CA LYS A 76 8.17 -24.54 -6.49
C LYS A 76 8.70 -23.13 -6.27
N LEU A 77 7.82 -22.15 -6.44
CA LEU A 77 8.10 -20.76 -6.11
C LEU A 77 7.85 -20.55 -4.62
N LYS A 78 8.83 -19.96 -3.95
CA LYS A 78 8.76 -19.70 -2.52
C LYS A 78 9.15 -18.26 -2.24
N ASN A 79 8.59 -17.70 -1.17
CA ASN A 79 9.02 -16.41 -0.64
C ASN A 79 10.48 -16.54 -0.19
N GLY A 80 11.35 -15.63 -0.62
CA GLY A 80 12.77 -15.69 -0.31
C GLY A 80 13.07 -15.56 1.19
N ASP A 81 12.21 -14.88 1.94
CA ASP A 81 12.42 -14.61 3.36
C ASP A 81 11.76 -15.68 4.25
N THR A 82 10.58 -16.19 3.86
CA THR A 82 9.81 -17.14 4.68
C THR A 82 9.84 -18.59 4.18
N LEU A 83 10.32 -18.84 2.96
CA LEU A 83 10.27 -20.12 2.26
C LEU A 83 8.87 -20.73 2.12
N VAL A 84 7.83 -19.93 2.31
CA VAL A 84 6.44 -20.35 2.09
C VAL A 84 6.19 -20.40 0.59
N GLU A 85 5.48 -21.44 0.14
CA GLU A 85 5.06 -21.61 -1.24
C GLU A 85 4.14 -20.46 -1.68
N ILE A 86 4.43 -19.91 -2.86
CA ILE A 86 3.69 -18.81 -3.45
C ILE A 86 3.10 -19.30 -4.77
N ASP A 87 1.79 -19.12 -4.94
CA ASP A 87 1.16 -19.29 -6.25
C ASP A 87 1.53 -18.12 -7.16
N ILE A 88 1.85 -18.39 -8.43
CA ILE A 88 2.16 -17.40 -9.47
C ILE A 88 1.06 -16.33 -9.55
N ALA A 89 -0.21 -16.71 -9.36
CA ALA A 89 -1.34 -15.78 -9.37
C ALA A 89 -1.28 -14.70 -8.27
N THR A 90 -0.49 -14.94 -7.21
CA THR A 90 -0.31 -14.00 -6.09
C THR A 90 0.93 -13.12 -6.23
N LEU A 91 1.74 -13.32 -7.29
CA LEU A 91 2.90 -12.49 -7.58
C LEU A 91 2.47 -11.11 -8.11
N PRO A 92 3.08 -10.02 -7.63
CA PRO A 92 2.74 -8.68 -8.09
C PRO A 92 3.17 -8.45 -9.54
N GLY A 93 2.21 -8.05 -10.39
CA GLY A 93 2.39 -7.47 -11.72
C GLY A 93 3.55 -8.02 -12.55
N ASN A 94 4.55 -7.17 -12.80
CA ASN A 94 5.71 -7.47 -13.67
C ASN A 94 6.52 -8.70 -13.24
N ILE A 95 6.48 -9.09 -11.96
CA ILE A 95 7.18 -10.29 -11.50
C ILE A 95 6.53 -11.53 -12.12
N ALA A 96 5.20 -11.63 -12.11
CA ALA A 96 4.49 -12.75 -12.73
C ALA A 96 4.85 -12.89 -14.21
N ALA A 97 4.80 -11.79 -14.98
CA ALA A 97 5.12 -11.81 -16.41
C ALA A 97 6.58 -12.20 -16.70
N ARG A 98 7.54 -11.68 -15.93
CA ARG A 98 8.96 -12.03 -16.07
C ARG A 98 9.23 -13.48 -15.69
N LEU A 99 8.50 -13.99 -14.71
CA LEU A 99 8.66 -15.35 -14.22
C LEU A 99 8.05 -16.36 -15.20
N THR A 100 6.87 -16.08 -15.77
CA THR A 100 6.30 -16.86 -16.87
C THR A 100 7.23 -16.91 -18.09
N ALA A 101 7.87 -15.79 -18.43
CA ALA A 101 8.86 -15.77 -19.52
C ALA A 101 10.10 -16.63 -19.21
N LEU A 102 10.54 -16.67 -17.95
CA LEU A 102 11.66 -17.51 -17.51
C LEU A 102 11.30 -18.99 -17.51
N GLU A 103 10.11 -19.36 -17.04
CA GLU A 103 9.59 -20.73 -17.08
C GLU A 103 9.42 -21.25 -18.51
N ALA A 104 8.88 -20.41 -19.40
CA ALA A 104 8.78 -20.73 -20.82
C ALA A 104 10.15 -20.92 -21.49
N ALA A 105 11.18 -20.20 -21.03
CA ALA A 105 12.55 -20.33 -21.55
C ALA A 105 13.30 -21.57 -21.01
N LEU A 106 12.87 -22.14 -19.88
CA LEU A 106 13.44 -23.35 -19.30
C LEU A 106 12.90 -24.64 -19.95
N LEU A 107 11.78 -24.55 -20.67
CA LEU A 107 11.25 -25.65 -21.46
C LEU A 107 11.94 -25.66 -22.84
N PRO A 108 12.41 -26.81 -23.34
CA PRO A 108 12.98 -26.88 -24.69
C PRO A 108 11.91 -26.46 -25.71
N PRO A 109 12.28 -25.78 -26.81
CA PRO A 109 11.31 -25.41 -27.84
C PRO A 109 10.65 -26.69 -28.35
N THR A 110 9.32 -26.75 -28.24
CA THR A 110 8.54 -27.84 -28.84
C THR A 110 8.73 -27.77 -30.36
N PRO A 111 9.16 -28.87 -31.01
CA PRO A 111 9.35 -28.92 -32.46
C PRO A 111 8.05 -28.76 -33.24
#